data_AF-A0A935BZL5-F1
#
_entry.id   AF-A0A935BZL5-F1
#
_cell.length_a   1.000
_cell.length_b   1.000
_cell.length_c   1.000
_cell.angle_alpha   90.00
_cell.angle_beta   90.00
_cell.angle_gamma   90.00
#
_symmetry.space_group_name_H-M   'P 1'
#
loop_
_entity.id
_entity.type
_entity.pdbx_description
1 polymer ?
#
loop_
_entity_poly.entity_id
_entity_poly.type
_entity_poly.pdbx_seq_one_letter_code
_entity_poly.pdbx_strand_id
1 'polypeptide(L)'
;MKKFGLMIALGIFASLMVLSPTVANAQDEKQTELERNFYDACYTKKDMTTCLTLAKELKGKYPTSTYIKYADGQIKKDKSDKFQNALTAFYNGPDAPKLDQLVANAEDYLTVETGDTAVAYIVTRVALATSYGVMGGIYKDADKAKSFSERALKAMANETAPQGWDAKDYTPLRDTTLAQLNQFLGYQILQASGSPEQAVEYLNKAIAVKHKDGLGWKDPNNYFLRSNATFQEYQKLSKEYQALSDDQKTGDAGKAVLAKINPTIDKMLADYARVLATATKPETKVLKDGAKEQFDQFWKYRTGSDAGAAEFVKAFEADPTVPGPTVPAKAETSDTPAAGAPPAGSANAPKLTTAVSANSSTGTASTEKAGGKAAPAKGKAAPAKRKPRR
;
A
#
# COMPACT_ATOMS: atom_id res chain seq x y z
N MET A 1 40.93 -21.57 -63.82
CA MET A 1 41.39 -21.26 -65.19
C MET A 1 40.77 -19.93 -65.63
N LYS A 2 41.61 -18.96 -66.05
CA LYS A 2 41.39 -17.88 -67.04
C LYS A 2 40.07 -17.07 -66.97
N LYS A 3 39.98 -15.73 -67.00
CA LYS A 3 40.88 -14.62 -67.35
C LYS A 3 40.15 -13.28 -67.04
N PHE A 4 40.93 -12.26 -66.67
CA PHE A 4 40.88 -10.82 -67.02
C PHE A 4 39.55 -10.08 -67.32
N GLY A 5 39.42 -8.90 -66.70
CA GLY A 5 38.48 -7.84 -67.11
C GLY A 5 38.62 -6.56 -66.27
N LEU A 6 39.69 -5.81 -66.52
CA LEU A 6 39.97 -4.46 -66.00
C LEU A 6 39.07 -3.43 -66.69
N MET A 7 38.33 -2.59 -65.95
CA MET A 7 37.78 -1.32 -66.45
C MET A 7 37.75 -0.30 -65.31
N ILE A 8 38.62 0.70 -65.49
CA ILE A 8 38.70 1.96 -64.77
C ILE A 8 37.57 2.87 -65.28
N ALA A 9 36.85 3.53 -64.36
CA ALA A 9 36.11 4.73 -64.69
C ALA A 9 36.23 5.73 -63.53
N LEU A 10 37.12 6.70 -63.72
CA LEU A 10 37.22 7.94 -62.96
C LEU A 10 35.88 8.69 -63.08
N GLY A 11 35.15 8.79 -61.98
CA GLY A 11 34.09 9.78 -61.79
C GLY A 11 34.64 10.95 -61.00
N ILE A 12 35.07 12.01 -61.69
CA ILE A 12 35.42 13.30 -61.12
C ILE A 12 34.14 13.91 -60.53
N PHE A 13 33.96 13.80 -59.21
CA PHE A 13 33.07 14.70 -58.49
C PHE A 13 33.90 15.82 -57.90
N ALA A 14 33.81 16.98 -58.56
CA ALA A 14 34.36 18.24 -58.10
C ALA A 14 33.83 18.55 -56.70
N SER A 15 34.76 18.53 -55.75
CA SER A 15 34.63 19.05 -54.40
C SER A 15 34.39 20.56 -54.44
N LEU A 16 33.12 20.96 -54.38
CA LEU A 16 32.73 22.26 -53.82
C LEU A 16 32.88 22.16 -52.30
N MET A 17 34.09 22.42 -51.81
CA MET A 17 34.28 22.81 -50.40
C MET A 17 33.65 24.18 -50.21
N VAL A 18 32.36 24.19 -49.86
CA VAL A 18 31.80 25.32 -49.14
C VAL A 18 32.51 25.32 -47.79
N LEU A 19 33.53 26.16 -47.67
CA LEU A 19 34.08 26.58 -46.38
C LEU A 19 32.98 27.35 -45.65
N SER A 20 32.05 26.60 -45.06
CA SER A 20 31.13 27.13 -44.06
C SER A 20 32.01 27.59 -42.88
N PRO A 21 31.94 28.87 -42.47
CA PRO A 21 32.69 29.34 -41.32
C PRO A 21 32.25 28.54 -40.08
N THR A 22 33.16 27.75 -39.53
CA THR A 22 33.34 27.44 -38.10
C THR A 22 32.14 27.70 -37.18
N VAL A 23 31.01 27.00 -37.38
CA VAL A 23 29.94 26.95 -36.36
C VAL A 23 30.26 25.93 -35.26
N ALA A 24 31.20 25.01 -35.52
CA ALA A 24 31.64 23.99 -34.58
C ALA A 24 32.30 24.61 -33.31
N ASN A 25 33.18 25.61 -33.46
CA ASN A 25 33.91 26.18 -32.31
C ASN A 25 33.04 27.01 -31.36
N ALA A 26 32.00 27.71 -31.86
CA ALA A 26 31.17 28.58 -31.01
C ALA A 26 30.16 27.81 -30.16
N GLN A 27 29.71 26.65 -30.63
CA GLN A 27 28.86 25.75 -29.85
C GLN A 27 29.66 25.07 -28.72
N ASP A 28 30.91 24.69 -29.01
CA ASP A 28 31.83 24.09 -28.04
C ASP A 28 32.19 25.05 -26.89
N GLU A 29 32.36 26.35 -27.17
CA GLU A 29 32.64 27.36 -26.14
C GLU A 29 31.47 27.54 -25.15
N LYS A 30 30.23 27.67 -25.65
CA LYS A 30 29.04 27.84 -24.81
C LYS A 30 28.74 26.58 -23.99
N GLN A 31 28.97 25.40 -24.55
CA GLN A 31 28.86 24.15 -23.79
C GLN A 31 29.92 24.10 -22.68
N THR A 32 31.18 24.40 -23.00
CA THR A 32 32.30 24.38 -22.05
C THR A 32 32.10 25.37 -20.91
N GLU A 33 31.57 26.55 -21.19
CA GLU A 33 31.23 27.54 -20.15
C GLU A 33 30.13 27.01 -19.22
N LEU A 34 29.05 26.45 -19.77
CA LEU A 34 27.96 25.89 -18.97
C LEU A 34 28.43 24.71 -18.12
N GLU A 35 29.24 23.81 -18.68
CA GLU A 35 29.84 22.68 -17.95
C GLU A 35 30.71 23.13 -16.78
N ARG A 36 31.54 24.16 -17.00
CA ARG A 36 32.40 24.76 -15.96
C ARG A 36 31.57 25.40 -14.85
N ASN A 37 30.55 26.18 -15.22
CA ASN A 37 29.65 26.82 -14.27
C ASN A 37 28.86 25.79 -13.46
N PHE A 38 28.37 24.72 -14.12
CA PHE A 38 27.72 23.59 -13.46
C PHE A 38 28.67 22.94 -12.45
N TYR A 39 29.90 22.61 -12.86
CA TYR A 39 30.87 21.97 -11.98
C TYR A 39 31.21 22.85 -10.77
N ASP A 40 31.49 24.13 -11.00
CA ASP A 40 31.81 25.09 -9.94
C ASP A 40 30.65 25.25 -8.95
N ALA A 41 29.41 25.38 -9.43
CA ALA A 41 28.22 25.48 -8.58
C ALA A 41 28.02 24.21 -7.74
N CYS A 42 28.11 23.03 -8.33
CA CYS A 42 27.79 21.76 -7.66
C CYS A 42 28.90 21.25 -6.72
N TYR A 43 30.16 21.38 -7.11
CA TYR A 43 31.27 20.68 -6.42
C TYR A 43 32.22 21.63 -5.69
N THR A 44 32.44 22.84 -6.21
CA THR A 44 33.31 23.84 -5.56
C THR A 44 32.53 24.67 -4.55
N LYS A 45 31.49 25.38 -5.00
CA LYS A 45 30.67 26.27 -4.17
C LYS A 45 29.60 25.53 -3.38
N LYS A 46 29.15 24.38 -3.88
CA LYS A 46 28.05 23.57 -3.31
C LYS A 46 26.74 24.36 -3.18
N ASP A 47 26.50 25.29 -4.09
CA ASP A 47 25.25 26.01 -4.21
C ASP A 47 24.25 25.13 -4.97
N MET A 48 23.44 24.38 -4.22
CA MET A 48 22.50 23.41 -4.79
C MET A 48 21.43 24.06 -5.66
N THR A 49 21.01 25.30 -5.36
CA THR A 49 20.00 26.01 -6.15
C THR A 49 20.54 26.35 -7.53
N THR A 50 21.74 26.92 -7.58
CA THR A 50 22.41 27.22 -8.86
C THR A 50 22.80 25.95 -9.60
N CYS A 51 23.34 24.96 -8.88
CA CYS A 51 23.69 23.64 -9.41
C CYS A 51 22.51 22.98 -10.15
N LEU A 52 21.32 22.94 -9.54
CA LEU A 52 20.14 22.31 -10.16
C LEU A 52 19.60 23.08 -11.37
N THR A 53 19.66 24.41 -11.33
CA THR A 53 19.32 25.25 -12.49
C THR A 53 20.22 24.93 -13.67
N LEU A 54 21.54 24.94 -13.46
CA LEU A 54 22.52 24.63 -14.49
C LEU A 54 22.48 23.17 -14.94
N ALA A 55 22.18 22.22 -14.05
CA ALA A 55 22.00 20.81 -14.40
C ALA A 55 20.85 20.61 -15.40
N LYS A 56 19.70 21.26 -15.15
CA LYS A 56 18.53 21.21 -16.05
C LYS A 56 18.83 21.87 -17.38
N GLU A 57 19.52 23.02 -17.36
CA GLU A 57 19.93 23.71 -18.59
C GLU A 57 20.89 22.85 -19.41
N LEU A 58 21.90 22.24 -18.77
CA LEU A 58 22.86 21.36 -19.42
C LEU A 58 22.16 20.16 -20.07
N LYS A 59 21.24 19.51 -19.35
CA LYS A 59 20.42 18.42 -19.88
C LYS A 59 19.58 18.82 -21.08
N GLY A 60 18.95 20.00 -21.03
CA GLY A 60 18.07 20.47 -22.09
C GLY A 60 18.83 20.92 -23.35
N LYS A 61 19.97 21.60 -23.19
CA LYS A 61 20.72 22.19 -24.31
C LYS A 61 21.79 21.27 -24.90
N TYR A 62 22.44 20.45 -24.07
CA TYR A 62 23.59 19.65 -24.47
C TYR A 62 23.50 18.20 -23.96
N PRO A 63 22.51 17.41 -24.39
CA PRO A 63 22.25 16.05 -23.88
C PRO A 63 23.39 15.04 -24.15
N THR A 64 24.37 15.38 -24.98
CA THR A 64 25.58 14.59 -25.26
C THR A 64 26.81 15.03 -24.46
N SER A 65 26.68 16.05 -23.60
CA SER A 65 27.78 16.53 -22.76
C SER A 65 28.34 15.40 -21.88
N THR A 66 29.67 15.42 -21.68
CA THR A 66 30.34 14.45 -20.79
C THR A 66 29.89 14.58 -19.33
N TYR A 67 29.31 15.73 -18.95
CA TYR A 67 28.81 16.00 -17.60
C TYR A 67 27.34 15.61 -17.39
N ILE A 68 26.64 15.12 -18.42
CA ILE A 68 25.21 14.79 -18.33
C ILE A 68 24.89 13.77 -17.25
N LYS A 69 25.72 12.72 -17.11
CA LYS A 69 25.54 11.72 -16.05
C LYS A 69 25.55 12.36 -14.65
N TYR A 70 26.37 13.39 -14.44
CA TYR A 70 26.43 14.11 -13.17
C TYR A 70 25.26 15.05 -12.99
N ALA A 71 24.84 15.76 -14.05
CA ALA A 71 23.65 16.61 -14.02
C ALA A 71 22.38 15.79 -13.72
N ASP A 72 22.20 14.66 -14.40
CA ASP A 72 21.13 13.70 -14.10
C ASP A 72 21.20 13.17 -12.67
N GLY A 73 22.42 12.89 -12.18
CA GLY A 73 22.64 12.51 -10.78
C GLY A 73 22.17 13.56 -9.78
N GLN A 74 22.45 14.85 -10.03
CA GLN A 74 22.00 15.94 -9.15
C GLN A 74 20.48 16.15 -9.22
N ILE A 75 19.88 16.09 -10.41
CA ILE A 75 18.43 16.18 -10.60
C ILE A 75 17.73 15.02 -9.87
N LYS A 76 18.24 13.80 -10.05
CA LYS A 76 17.72 12.60 -9.37
C LYS A 76 17.82 12.72 -7.86
N LYS A 77 18.96 13.21 -7.35
CA LYS A 77 19.17 13.42 -5.91
C LYS A 77 18.18 14.44 -5.33
N ASP A 78 18.00 15.59 -5.97
CA ASP A 78 17.01 16.61 -5.52
C ASP A 78 15.60 16.04 -5.43
N LYS A 79 15.18 15.27 -6.45
CA LYS A 79 13.87 14.61 -6.47
C LYS A 79 13.73 13.57 -5.37
N SER A 80 14.78 12.76 -5.15
CA SER A 80 14.83 11.82 -4.02
C SER A 80 14.71 12.53 -2.68
N ASP A 81 15.48 13.59 -2.45
CA ASP A 81 15.48 14.35 -1.20
C ASP A 81 14.09 14.97 -0.93
N LYS A 82 13.44 15.53 -1.96
CA LYS A 82 12.06 16.06 -1.87
C LYS A 82 11.05 14.97 -1.53
N PHE A 83 11.15 13.79 -2.15
CA PHE A 83 10.30 12.66 -1.83
C PHE A 83 10.49 12.21 -0.39
N GLN A 84 11.73 12.00 0.07
CA GLN A 84 12.02 11.55 1.44
C GLN A 84 11.57 12.59 2.49
N ASN A 85 11.73 13.88 2.21
CA ASN A 85 11.26 14.95 3.07
C ASN A 85 9.73 14.97 3.16
N ALA A 86 9.01 14.84 2.04
CA ALA A 86 7.55 14.78 2.04
C ALA A 86 7.02 13.50 2.73
N LEU A 87 7.70 12.37 2.53
CA LEU A 87 7.40 11.11 3.20
C LEU A 87 7.52 11.27 4.71
N THR A 88 8.64 11.82 5.18
CA THR A 88 8.89 12.07 6.60
C THR A 88 7.87 13.05 7.18
N ALA A 89 7.58 14.14 6.45
CA ALA A 89 6.59 15.14 6.89
C ALA A 89 5.21 14.53 7.07
N PHE A 90 4.75 13.70 6.13
CA PHE A 90 3.47 13.01 6.22
C PHE A 90 3.42 12.07 7.44
N TYR A 91 4.41 11.20 7.62
CA TYR A 91 4.40 10.24 8.73
C TYR A 91 4.60 10.86 10.12
N ASN A 92 5.13 12.09 10.21
CA ASN A 92 5.22 12.84 11.47
C ASN A 92 3.91 13.55 11.87
N GLY A 93 2.96 13.68 10.94
CA GLY A 93 1.68 14.32 11.21
C GLY A 93 0.82 14.32 9.96
N PRO A 94 0.09 13.22 9.68
CA PRO A 94 -0.67 13.06 8.45
C PRO A 94 -1.76 14.13 8.30
N ASP A 95 -1.79 14.79 7.16
CA ASP A 95 -2.87 15.67 6.72
C ASP A 95 -2.98 15.65 5.19
N ALA A 96 -4.06 16.26 4.66
CA ALA A 96 -4.31 16.25 3.22
C ALA A 96 -3.19 16.97 2.43
N PRO A 97 -2.75 18.20 2.78
CA PRO A 97 -1.69 18.88 2.04
C PRO A 97 -0.36 18.11 1.98
N LYS A 98 0.07 17.48 3.09
CA LYS A 98 1.31 16.69 3.11
C LYS A 98 1.19 15.43 2.27
N LEU A 99 0.01 14.81 2.24
CA LEU A 99 -0.23 13.64 1.40
C LEU A 99 -0.20 14.02 -0.08
N ASP A 100 -0.83 15.14 -0.47
CA ASP A 100 -0.77 15.67 -1.83
C ASP A 100 0.68 15.96 -2.24
N GLN A 101 1.47 16.57 -1.35
CA GLN A 101 2.89 16.82 -1.57
C GLN A 101 3.71 15.54 -1.72
N LEU A 102 3.43 14.51 -0.90
CA LEU A 102 4.08 13.20 -1.00
C LEU A 102 3.78 12.55 -2.37
N VAL A 103 2.53 12.56 -2.80
CA VAL A 103 2.13 12.01 -4.11
C VAL A 103 2.82 12.75 -5.24
N ALA A 104 2.76 14.09 -5.24
CA ALA A 104 3.38 14.91 -6.28
C ALA A 104 4.90 14.69 -6.37
N ASN A 105 5.61 14.67 -5.24
CA ASN A 105 7.05 14.45 -5.21
C ASN A 105 7.43 13.01 -5.61
N ALA A 106 6.60 12.03 -5.29
CA ALA A 106 6.80 10.66 -5.75
C ALA A 106 6.62 10.52 -7.26
N GLU A 107 5.56 11.10 -7.82
CA GLU A 107 5.32 11.11 -9.27
C GLU A 107 6.48 11.81 -9.99
N ASP A 108 6.94 12.96 -9.50
CA ASP A 108 8.08 13.68 -10.07
C ASP A 108 9.38 12.86 -9.97
N TYR A 109 9.64 12.17 -8.85
CA TYR A 109 10.83 11.33 -8.70
C TYR A 109 10.80 10.10 -9.60
N LEU A 110 9.63 9.45 -9.76
CA LEU A 110 9.46 8.29 -10.64
C LEU A 110 9.67 8.60 -12.13
N THR A 111 9.72 9.88 -12.54
CA THR A 111 10.10 10.26 -13.92
C THR A 111 11.59 10.05 -14.24
N VAL A 112 12.45 9.93 -13.22
CA VAL A 112 13.91 9.80 -13.38
C VAL A 112 14.50 8.56 -12.69
N GLU A 113 13.76 7.94 -11.76
CA GLU A 113 14.15 6.69 -11.11
C GLU A 113 13.71 5.49 -11.94
N THR A 114 14.66 4.61 -12.26
CA THR A 114 14.42 3.39 -13.04
C THR A 114 14.87 2.13 -12.31
N GLY A 115 15.52 2.25 -11.15
CA GLY A 115 15.95 1.10 -10.36
C GLY A 115 14.76 0.41 -9.70
N ASP A 116 14.56 -0.88 -9.98
CA ASP A 116 13.41 -1.67 -9.51
C ASP A 116 13.19 -1.55 -7.99
N THR A 117 14.25 -1.69 -7.20
CA THR A 117 14.20 -1.59 -5.73
C THR A 117 13.73 -0.21 -5.26
N ALA A 118 14.24 0.86 -5.86
CA ALA A 118 13.85 2.23 -5.50
C ALA A 118 12.40 2.52 -5.93
N VAL A 119 12.01 2.10 -7.14
CA VAL A 119 10.63 2.21 -7.62
C VAL A 119 9.66 1.46 -6.72
N ALA A 120 9.98 0.22 -6.34
CA ALA A 120 9.17 -0.59 -5.43
C ALA A 120 9.00 0.09 -4.07
N TYR A 121 10.08 0.66 -3.50
CA TYR A 121 10.01 1.41 -2.26
C TYR A 121 9.09 2.63 -2.36
N ILE A 122 9.27 3.47 -3.37
CA ILE A 122 8.51 4.72 -3.56
C ILE A 122 7.02 4.39 -3.72
N VAL A 123 6.69 3.51 -4.68
CA VAL A 123 5.31 3.12 -4.99
C VAL A 123 4.63 2.52 -3.75
N THR A 124 5.34 1.69 -2.99
CA THR A 124 4.77 1.07 -1.79
C THR A 124 4.48 2.08 -0.69
N ARG A 125 5.42 3.00 -0.40
CA ARG A 125 5.22 4.02 0.63
C ARG A 125 4.06 4.95 0.29
N VAL A 126 3.96 5.34 -0.98
CA VAL A 126 2.87 6.20 -1.47
C VAL A 126 1.54 5.46 -1.43
N ALA A 127 1.52 4.17 -1.79
CA ALA A 127 0.32 3.35 -1.69
C ALA A 127 -0.21 3.27 -0.26
N LEU A 128 0.66 3.00 0.72
CA LEU A 128 0.30 2.95 2.14
C LEU A 128 -0.22 4.31 2.66
N ALA A 129 0.43 5.40 2.26
CA ALA A 129 0.03 6.75 2.64
C ALA A 129 -1.33 7.15 2.02
N THR A 130 -1.54 6.85 0.74
CA THR A 130 -2.78 7.17 0.02
C THR A 130 -3.93 6.29 0.46
N SER A 131 -3.71 4.99 0.70
CA SER A 131 -4.74 4.10 1.26
C SER A 131 -5.18 4.54 2.66
N TYR A 132 -4.23 4.91 3.52
CA TYR A 132 -4.53 5.54 4.81
C TYR A 132 -5.35 6.82 4.62
N GLY A 133 -4.94 7.66 3.68
CA GLY A 133 -5.59 8.94 3.42
C GLY A 133 -7.05 8.79 2.98
N VAL A 134 -7.33 7.83 2.11
CA VAL A 134 -8.70 7.54 1.64
C VAL A 134 -9.55 6.99 2.78
N MET A 135 -9.08 5.96 3.48
CA MET A 135 -9.82 5.37 4.61
C MET A 135 -10.03 6.35 5.76
N GLY A 136 -9.09 7.29 5.95
CA GLY A 136 -9.16 8.36 6.94
C GLY A 136 -9.98 9.58 6.51
N GLY A 137 -10.38 9.66 5.23
CA GLY A 137 -11.13 10.78 4.66
C GLY A 137 -10.31 12.05 4.39
N ILE A 138 -8.98 11.97 4.43
CA ILE A 138 -8.08 13.10 4.14
C ILE A 138 -7.59 13.12 2.68
N TYR A 139 -7.83 12.04 1.93
CA TYR A 139 -7.48 11.93 0.51
C TYR A 139 -8.69 11.52 -0.31
N LYS A 140 -9.01 12.31 -1.35
CA LYS A 140 -10.23 12.12 -2.14
C LYS A 140 -10.03 11.30 -3.41
N ASP A 141 -8.80 11.21 -3.90
CA ASP A 141 -8.47 10.50 -5.15
C ASP A 141 -8.31 9.00 -4.89
N ALA A 142 -9.44 8.34 -4.70
CA ALA A 142 -9.56 6.90 -4.47
C ALA A 142 -9.01 6.05 -5.62
N ASP A 143 -9.16 6.49 -6.87
CA ASP A 143 -8.69 5.77 -8.04
C ASP A 143 -7.16 5.81 -8.13
N LYS A 144 -6.54 6.96 -7.82
CA LYS A 144 -5.08 7.05 -7.73
C LYS A 144 -4.54 6.20 -6.58
N ALA A 145 -5.18 6.21 -5.42
CA ALA A 145 -4.79 5.35 -4.29
C ALA A 145 -4.89 3.86 -4.67
N LYS A 146 -5.95 3.45 -5.38
CA LYS A 146 -6.11 2.10 -5.93
C LYS A 146 -4.97 1.74 -6.89
N SER A 147 -4.66 2.62 -7.85
CA SER A 147 -3.58 2.41 -8.82
C SER A 147 -2.21 2.22 -8.15
N PHE A 148 -1.87 3.07 -7.17
CA PHE A 148 -0.65 2.86 -6.37
C PHE A 148 -0.69 1.54 -5.60
N SER A 149 -1.84 1.18 -5.05
CA SER A 149 -2.00 -0.05 -4.26
C SER A 149 -1.76 -1.31 -5.09
N GLU A 150 -2.33 -1.40 -6.28
CA GLU A 150 -2.13 -2.52 -7.19
C GLU A 150 -0.66 -2.63 -7.65
N ARG A 151 -0.03 -1.49 -7.97
CA ARG A 151 1.39 -1.44 -8.32
C ARG A 151 2.29 -1.88 -7.16
N ALA A 152 1.99 -1.45 -5.93
CA ALA A 152 2.73 -1.81 -4.73
C ALA A 152 2.61 -3.30 -4.41
N LEU A 153 1.39 -3.85 -4.47
CA LEU A 153 1.15 -5.28 -4.29
C LEU A 153 1.94 -6.12 -5.31
N LYS A 154 1.99 -5.69 -6.57
CA LYS A 154 2.81 -6.33 -7.60
C LYS A 154 4.30 -6.26 -7.27
N ALA A 155 4.79 -5.10 -6.84
CA ALA A 155 6.20 -4.91 -6.47
C ALA A 155 6.62 -5.72 -5.23
N MET A 156 5.67 -6.00 -4.33
CA MET A 156 5.87 -6.74 -3.08
C MET A 156 5.39 -8.19 -3.13
N ALA A 157 5.16 -8.74 -4.32
CA ALA A 157 4.66 -10.11 -4.48
C ALA A 157 5.67 -11.16 -3.98
N ASN A 158 6.96 -10.97 -4.27
CA ASN A 158 8.03 -11.90 -3.91
C ASN A 158 8.14 -12.08 -2.40
N GLU A 159 8.26 -13.32 -1.93
CA GLU A 159 8.40 -13.60 -0.48
C GLU A 159 9.77 -13.21 0.06
N THR A 160 10.80 -13.31 -0.78
CA THR A 160 12.17 -12.96 -0.43
C THR A 160 12.54 -11.58 -0.95
N ALA A 161 13.38 -10.88 -0.19
CA ALA A 161 13.94 -9.60 -0.61
C ALA A 161 14.65 -9.74 -1.97
N PRO A 162 14.39 -8.84 -2.94
CA PRO A 162 15.12 -8.82 -4.20
C PRO A 162 16.57 -8.39 -3.97
N GLN A 163 17.42 -8.64 -4.97
CA GLN A 163 18.83 -8.24 -4.92
C GLN A 163 18.98 -6.74 -4.62
N GLY A 164 19.86 -6.41 -3.67
CA GLY A 164 20.11 -5.03 -3.25
C GLY A 164 19.17 -4.51 -2.16
N TRP A 165 18.20 -5.30 -1.69
CA TRP A 165 17.36 -4.96 -0.55
C TRP A 165 17.74 -5.79 0.69
N ASP A 166 17.92 -5.12 1.83
CA ASP A 166 18.08 -5.79 3.12
C ASP A 166 16.75 -6.46 3.54
N ALA A 167 16.80 -7.76 3.82
CA ALA A 167 15.65 -8.55 4.24
C ALA A 167 14.97 -8.01 5.52
N LYS A 168 15.73 -7.37 6.41
CA LYS A 168 15.21 -6.77 7.65
C LYS A 168 14.32 -5.56 7.38
N ASP A 169 14.51 -4.89 6.25
CA ASP A 169 13.74 -3.73 5.83
C ASP A 169 12.61 -4.15 4.87
N TYR A 170 12.88 -5.13 4.01
CA TYR A 170 11.92 -5.65 3.05
C TYR A 170 10.74 -6.38 3.71
N THR A 171 11.02 -7.36 4.57
CA THR A 171 9.99 -8.25 5.12
C THR A 171 8.92 -7.47 5.89
N PRO A 172 9.26 -6.55 6.83
CA PRO A 172 8.25 -5.78 7.54
C PRO A 172 7.44 -4.84 6.65
N LEU A 173 8.08 -4.27 5.61
CA LEU A 173 7.40 -3.44 4.63
C LEU A 173 6.40 -4.27 3.82
N ARG A 174 6.85 -5.41 3.26
CA ARG A 174 6.02 -6.35 2.52
C ARG A 174 4.80 -6.79 3.32
N ASP A 175 4.99 -7.23 4.56
CA ASP A 175 3.87 -7.69 5.40
C ASP A 175 2.85 -6.57 5.66
N THR A 176 3.34 -5.36 5.91
CA THR A 176 2.48 -4.17 6.07
C THR A 176 1.72 -3.88 4.78
N THR A 177 2.39 -3.95 3.63
CA THR A 177 1.82 -3.76 2.29
C THR A 177 0.73 -4.78 2.00
N LEU A 178 1.01 -6.06 2.19
CA LEU A 178 0.04 -7.13 1.94
C LEU A 178 -1.17 -7.01 2.87
N ALA A 179 -0.97 -6.71 4.15
CA ALA A 179 -2.06 -6.57 5.10
C ALA A 179 -2.94 -5.34 4.77
N GLN A 180 -2.34 -4.16 4.66
CA GLN A 180 -3.10 -2.91 4.55
C GLN A 180 -3.67 -2.67 3.15
N LEU A 181 -2.91 -2.97 2.09
CA LEU A 181 -3.38 -2.64 0.74
C LEU A 181 -4.47 -3.62 0.28
N ASN A 182 -4.40 -4.90 0.66
CA ASN A 182 -5.52 -5.80 0.40
C ASN A 182 -6.75 -5.41 1.22
N GLN A 183 -6.60 -5.00 2.49
CA GLN A 183 -7.73 -4.46 3.28
C GLN A 183 -8.35 -3.24 2.59
N PHE A 184 -7.53 -2.29 2.15
CA PHE A 184 -7.97 -1.10 1.43
C PHE A 184 -8.73 -1.44 0.15
N LEU A 185 -8.22 -2.36 -0.67
CA LEU A 185 -8.91 -2.78 -1.90
C LEU A 185 -10.26 -3.44 -1.61
N GLY A 186 -10.33 -4.28 -0.57
CA GLY A 186 -11.60 -4.85 -0.11
C GLY A 186 -12.58 -3.77 0.37
N TYR A 187 -12.12 -2.81 1.15
CA TYR A 187 -12.90 -1.65 1.59
C TYR A 187 -13.44 -0.82 0.42
N GLN A 188 -12.59 -0.51 -0.58
CA GLN A 188 -13.00 0.28 -1.74
C GLN A 188 -14.07 -0.40 -2.57
N ILE A 189 -13.98 -1.72 -2.76
CA ILE A 189 -15.01 -2.49 -3.46
C ILE A 189 -16.34 -2.37 -2.72
N LEU A 190 -16.34 -2.48 -1.38
CA LEU A 190 -17.57 -2.34 -0.58
C LEU A 190 -18.15 -0.92 -0.63
N GLN A 191 -17.31 0.11 -0.57
CA GLN A 191 -17.76 1.51 -0.68
C GLN A 191 -18.37 1.82 -2.05
N ALA A 192 -17.79 1.26 -3.12
CA ALA A 192 -18.30 1.43 -4.48
C ALA A 192 -19.51 0.53 -4.80
N SER A 193 -20.05 -0.22 -3.82
CA SER A 193 -21.11 -1.22 -4.04
C SER A 193 -20.74 -2.26 -5.12
N GLY A 194 -19.46 -2.64 -5.19
CA GLY A 194 -18.95 -3.69 -6.07
C GLY A 194 -19.27 -5.10 -5.57
N SER A 195 -18.60 -6.12 -6.12
CA SER A 195 -18.82 -7.53 -5.74
C SER A 195 -18.38 -7.80 -4.28
N PRO A 196 -19.29 -8.26 -3.40
CA PRO A 196 -18.93 -8.68 -2.04
C PRO A 196 -17.91 -9.81 -2.02
N GLU A 197 -18.00 -10.74 -2.97
CA GLU A 197 -17.10 -11.89 -3.09
C GLU A 197 -15.68 -11.41 -3.38
N GLN A 198 -15.52 -10.49 -4.32
CA GLN A 198 -14.23 -9.89 -4.65
C GLN A 198 -13.64 -9.12 -3.45
N ALA A 199 -14.47 -8.41 -2.68
CA ALA A 199 -14.03 -7.75 -1.46
C ALA A 199 -13.52 -8.76 -0.42
N VAL A 200 -14.24 -9.87 -0.22
CA VAL A 200 -13.84 -10.94 0.71
C VAL A 200 -12.54 -11.60 0.27
N GLU A 201 -12.29 -11.80 -1.02
CA GLU A 201 -11.01 -12.33 -1.52
C GLU A 201 -9.82 -11.45 -1.09
N TYR A 202 -9.94 -10.13 -1.26
CA TYR A 202 -8.93 -9.19 -0.80
C TYR A 202 -8.77 -9.22 0.72
N LEU A 203 -9.86 -9.20 1.48
CA LEU A 203 -9.81 -9.26 2.94
C LEU A 203 -9.17 -10.56 3.44
N ASN A 204 -9.37 -11.69 2.76
CA ASN A 204 -8.70 -12.95 3.08
C ASN A 204 -7.19 -12.89 2.81
N LYS A 205 -6.75 -12.21 1.74
CA LYS A 205 -5.31 -11.96 1.49
C LYS A 205 -4.70 -11.10 2.59
N ALA A 206 -5.42 -10.10 3.10
CA ALA A 206 -4.97 -9.31 4.25
C ALA A 206 -4.86 -10.20 5.51
N ILE A 207 -5.88 -11.00 5.80
CA ILE A 207 -5.93 -11.93 6.95
C ILE A 207 -4.81 -12.99 6.90
N ALA A 208 -4.36 -13.39 5.72
CA ALA A 208 -3.28 -14.38 5.58
C ALA A 208 -1.93 -13.89 6.17
N VAL A 209 -1.75 -12.58 6.38
CA VAL A 209 -0.54 -12.01 6.98
C VAL A 209 -0.55 -12.23 8.50
N LYS A 210 0.21 -13.23 8.98
CA LYS A 210 0.27 -13.61 10.41
C LYS A 210 1.40 -12.96 11.21
N HIS A 211 2.40 -12.37 10.55
CA HIS A 211 3.65 -11.92 11.19
C HIS A 211 3.63 -10.47 11.69
N LYS A 212 2.49 -9.78 11.62
CA LYS A 212 2.36 -8.37 11.97
C LYS A 212 1.28 -8.15 13.01
N ASP A 213 1.68 -7.83 14.24
CA ASP A 213 0.72 -7.54 15.31
C ASP A 213 -0.12 -6.30 14.99
N GLY A 214 -1.43 -6.41 15.22
CA GLY A 214 -2.40 -5.35 14.98
C GLY A 214 -2.71 -5.07 13.51
N LEU A 215 -2.18 -5.88 12.57
CA LEU A 215 -2.53 -5.86 11.16
C LEU A 215 -2.83 -7.30 10.68
N GLY A 216 -3.47 -7.43 9.53
CA GLY A 216 -3.74 -8.73 8.90
C GLY A 216 -4.67 -9.60 9.75
N TRP A 217 -4.19 -10.78 10.17
CA TRP A 217 -5.02 -11.79 10.85
C TRP A 217 -5.63 -11.35 12.19
N LYS A 218 -5.02 -10.38 12.89
CA LYS A 218 -5.49 -9.84 14.17
C LYS A 218 -6.10 -8.45 14.04
N ASP A 219 -6.32 -7.98 12.82
CA ASP A 219 -6.97 -6.70 12.57
C ASP A 219 -8.51 -6.86 12.58
N PRO A 220 -9.23 -6.30 13.56
CA PRO A 220 -10.68 -6.40 13.62
C PRO A 220 -11.38 -5.76 12.41
N ASN A 221 -10.77 -4.79 11.73
CA ASN A 221 -11.36 -4.18 10.54
C ASN A 221 -11.59 -5.22 9.43
N ASN A 222 -10.71 -6.21 9.28
CA ASN A 222 -10.85 -7.22 8.23
C ASN A 222 -12.11 -8.07 8.41
N TYR A 223 -12.37 -8.52 9.64
CA TYR A 223 -13.55 -9.32 9.96
C TYR A 223 -14.82 -8.47 9.92
N PHE A 224 -14.73 -7.22 10.38
CA PHE A 224 -15.86 -6.29 10.29
C PHE A 224 -16.27 -6.04 8.83
N LEU A 225 -15.30 -5.79 7.94
CA LEU A 225 -15.56 -5.59 6.51
C LEU A 225 -16.10 -6.85 5.83
N ARG A 226 -15.61 -8.04 6.20
CA ARG A 226 -16.19 -9.30 5.70
C ARG A 226 -17.63 -9.51 6.16
N SER A 227 -17.94 -9.13 7.40
CA SER A 227 -19.31 -9.17 7.91
C SER A 227 -20.22 -8.22 7.12
N ASN A 228 -19.74 -7.02 6.77
CA ASN A 228 -20.48 -6.08 5.90
C ASN A 228 -20.73 -6.62 4.50
N ALA A 229 -19.74 -7.30 3.90
CA ALA A 229 -19.91 -7.96 2.61
C ALA A 229 -21.04 -9.01 2.66
N THR A 230 -21.03 -9.84 3.70
CA THR A 230 -22.06 -10.86 3.95
C THR A 230 -23.42 -10.23 4.29
N PHE A 231 -23.43 -9.09 4.97
CA PHE A 231 -24.65 -8.36 5.34
C PHE A 231 -25.39 -7.83 4.11
N GLN A 232 -24.70 -7.49 3.02
CA GLN A 232 -25.36 -7.11 1.76
C GLN A 232 -26.14 -8.29 1.14
N GLU A 233 -25.62 -9.51 1.23
CA GLU A 233 -26.34 -10.72 0.84
C GLU A 233 -27.55 -10.94 1.74
N TYR A 234 -27.36 -10.83 3.06
CA TYR A 234 -28.44 -10.90 4.04
C TYR A 234 -29.57 -9.90 3.77
N GLN A 235 -29.24 -8.65 3.44
CA GLN A 235 -30.23 -7.63 3.11
C GLN A 235 -31.11 -8.01 1.92
N LYS A 236 -30.53 -8.63 0.89
CA LYS A 236 -31.29 -9.11 -0.29
C LYS A 236 -32.24 -10.24 0.12
N LEU A 237 -31.73 -11.24 0.83
CA LEU A 237 -32.53 -12.39 1.29
C LEU A 237 -33.63 -11.99 2.28
N SER A 238 -33.31 -11.07 3.20
CA SER A 238 -34.27 -10.52 4.15
C SER A 238 -35.41 -9.81 3.42
N LYS A 239 -35.12 -8.99 2.41
CA LYS A 239 -36.14 -8.35 1.57
C LYS A 239 -37.00 -9.37 0.81
N GLU A 240 -36.38 -10.40 0.24
CA GLU A 240 -37.10 -11.50 -0.41
C GLU A 240 -38.09 -12.17 0.55
N TYR A 241 -37.64 -12.50 1.78
CA TYR A 241 -38.51 -13.08 2.80
C TYR A 241 -39.64 -12.13 3.23
N GLN A 242 -39.35 -10.83 3.40
CA GLN A 242 -40.35 -9.86 3.84
C GLN A 242 -41.43 -9.58 2.79
N ALA A 243 -41.10 -9.75 1.50
CA ALA A 243 -42.04 -9.58 0.39
C ALA A 243 -43.05 -10.74 0.23
N LEU A 244 -42.82 -11.87 0.91
CA LEU A 244 -43.77 -12.99 0.96
C LEU A 244 -45.03 -12.61 1.75
N SER A 245 -46.19 -13.14 1.35
CA SER A 245 -47.39 -13.10 2.19
C SER A 245 -47.20 -13.90 3.48
N ASP A 246 -48.05 -13.69 4.49
CA ASP A 246 -47.95 -14.40 5.76
C ASP A 246 -48.07 -15.94 5.59
N ASP A 247 -48.95 -16.39 4.69
CA ASP A 247 -49.08 -17.81 4.32
C ASP A 247 -47.80 -18.34 3.66
N GLN A 248 -47.16 -17.52 2.80
CA GLN A 248 -45.91 -17.91 2.13
C GLN A 248 -44.71 -17.93 3.07
N LYS A 249 -44.67 -17.04 4.07
CA LYS A 249 -43.60 -17.01 5.10
C LYS A 249 -43.56 -18.29 5.93
N THR A 250 -44.72 -18.88 6.19
CA THR A 250 -44.83 -20.14 6.96
C THR A 250 -44.82 -21.39 6.08
N GLY A 251 -45.12 -21.24 4.78
CA GLY A 251 -45.04 -22.30 3.79
C GLY A 251 -43.64 -22.58 3.23
N ASP A 252 -43.58 -23.41 2.18
CA ASP A 252 -42.32 -23.89 1.58
C ASP A 252 -41.45 -22.77 1.02
N ALA A 253 -42.07 -21.70 0.49
CA ALA A 253 -41.36 -20.53 -0.01
C ALA A 253 -40.55 -19.85 1.11
N GLY A 254 -41.18 -19.57 2.26
CA GLY A 254 -40.53 -18.99 3.42
C GLY A 254 -39.42 -19.88 3.96
N LYS A 255 -39.66 -21.19 4.08
CA LYS A 255 -38.63 -22.17 4.49
C LYS A 255 -37.42 -22.17 3.54
N ALA A 256 -37.65 -22.10 2.23
CA ALA A 256 -36.58 -22.06 1.24
C ALA A 256 -35.72 -20.79 1.36
N VAL A 257 -36.31 -19.64 1.63
CA VAL A 257 -35.54 -18.40 1.87
C VAL A 257 -34.80 -18.46 3.21
N LEU A 258 -35.44 -18.97 4.27
CA LEU A 258 -34.80 -19.15 5.58
C LEU A 258 -33.60 -20.10 5.53
N ALA A 259 -33.66 -21.14 4.68
CA ALA A 259 -32.54 -22.05 4.45
C ALA A 259 -31.31 -21.34 3.83
N LYS A 260 -31.49 -20.19 3.18
CA LYS A 260 -30.39 -19.32 2.70
C LYS A 260 -29.99 -18.27 3.75
N ILE A 261 -30.97 -17.71 4.46
CA ILE A 261 -30.74 -16.69 5.50
C ILE A 261 -29.91 -17.27 6.65
N ASN A 262 -30.27 -18.44 7.17
CA ASN A 262 -29.62 -19.01 8.36
C ASN A 262 -28.11 -19.22 8.19
N PRO A 263 -27.62 -19.88 7.11
CA PRO A 263 -26.19 -19.98 6.85
C PRO A 263 -25.50 -18.62 6.63
N THR A 264 -26.21 -17.65 6.06
CA THR A 264 -25.69 -16.28 5.86
C THR A 264 -25.49 -15.59 7.21
N ILE A 265 -26.46 -15.73 8.13
CA ILE A 265 -26.33 -15.25 9.52
C ILE A 265 -25.19 -15.98 10.24
N ASP A 266 -25.03 -17.29 10.05
CA ASP A 266 -23.97 -18.06 10.71
C ASP A 266 -22.57 -17.57 10.27
N LYS A 267 -22.40 -17.21 9.00
CA LYS A 267 -21.17 -16.55 8.50
C LYS A 267 -20.94 -15.19 9.18
N MET A 268 -21.97 -14.35 9.28
CA MET A 268 -21.88 -13.04 9.95
C MET A 268 -21.55 -13.20 11.44
N LEU A 269 -22.17 -14.15 12.14
CA LEU A 269 -21.89 -14.45 13.55
C LEU A 269 -20.43 -14.84 13.78
N ALA A 270 -19.86 -15.68 12.91
CA ALA A 270 -18.46 -16.04 12.99
C ALA A 270 -17.55 -14.81 12.79
N ASP A 271 -17.85 -13.94 11.83
CA ASP A 271 -17.03 -12.73 11.60
C ASP A 271 -17.20 -11.68 12.72
N TYR A 272 -18.40 -11.45 13.24
CA TYR A 272 -18.59 -10.60 14.41
C TYR A 272 -17.89 -11.15 15.65
N ALA A 273 -17.94 -12.46 15.89
CA ALA A 273 -17.21 -13.10 16.98
C ALA A 273 -15.69 -12.87 16.85
N ARG A 274 -15.14 -12.96 15.63
CA ARG A 274 -13.73 -12.61 15.35
C ARG A 274 -13.43 -11.15 15.62
N VAL A 275 -14.35 -10.22 15.31
CA VAL A 275 -14.20 -8.80 15.70
C VAL A 275 -14.14 -8.67 17.23
N LEU A 276 -15.06 -9.32 17.96
CA LEU A 276 -15.11 -9.25 19.43
C LEU A 276 -13.85 -9.83 20.08
N ALA A 277 -13.28 -10.89 19.48
CA ALA A 277 -12.04 -11.52 19.93
C ALA A 277 -10.78 -10.69 19.64
N THR A 278 -10.78 -9.87 18.57
CA THR A 278 -9.58 -9.13 18.11
C THR A 278 -9.60 -7.64 18.48
N ALA A 279 -10.77 -7.03 18.64
CA ALA A 279 -10.94 -5.62 19.03
C ALA A 279 -10.72 -5.41 20.54
N THR A 280 -9.51 -5.71 21.02
CA THR A 280 -9.16 -5.66 22.46
C THR A 280 -8.64 -4.30 22.93
N LYS A 281 -8.37 -3.37 21.99
CA LYS A 281 -7.76 -2.07 22.29
C LYS A 281 -8.78 -0.93 22.34
N PRO A 282 -8.53 0.15 23.11
CA PRO A 282 -9.44 1.29 23.21
C PRO A 282 -9.77 1.92 21.85
N GLU A 283 -8.81 2.00 20.93
CA GLU A 283 -9.00 2.61 19.62
C GLU A 283 -10.03 1.84 18.77
N THR A 284 -10.18 0.53 19.02
CA THR A 284 -11.11 -0.36 18.33
C THR A 284 -12.44 -0.53 19.04
N LYS A 285 -12.71 0.21 20.13
CA LYS A 285 -13.94 0.06 20.93
C LYS A 285 -15.20 0.23 20.08
N VAL A 286 -15.22 1.23 19.19
CA VAL A 286 -16.39 1.52 18.34
C VAL A 286 -16.71 0.34 17.40
N LEU A 287 -15.69 -0.37 16.91
CA LEU A 287 -15.87 -1.61 16.13
C LEU A 287 -16.43 -2.73 17.00
N LYS A 288 -15.88 -2.90 18.21
CA LYS A 288 -16.33 -3.90 19.17
C LYS A 288 -17.80 -3.71 19.54
N ASP A 289 -18.20 -2.48 19.87
CA ASP A 289 -19.58 -2.16 20.25
C ASP A 289 -20.54 -2.44 19.08
N GLY A 290 -20.21 -1.97 17.88
CA GLY A 290 -21.03 -2.20 16.68
C GLY A 290 -21.15 -3.69 16.31
N ALA A 291 -20.07 -4.46 16.43
CA ALA A 291 -20.11 -5.89 16.22
C ALA A 291 -20.91 -6.62 17.31
N LYS A 292 -20.84 -6.17 18.57
CA LYS A 292 -21.54 -6.81 19.69
C LYS A 292 -23.06 -6.69 19.54
N GLU A 293 -23.55 -5.50 19.17
CA GLU A 293 -24.99 -5.28 18.97
C GLU A 293 -25.55 -6.24 17.90
N GLN A 294 -24.88 -6.33 16.76
CA GLN A 294 -25.29 -7.23 15.67
C GLN A 294 -25.15 -8.70 16.05
N PHE A 295 -24.05 -9.06 16.72
CA PHE A 295 -23.81 -10.42 17.20
C PHE A 295 -24.91 -10.88 18.16
N ASP A 296 -25.23 -10.09 19.19
CA ASP A 296 -26.23 -10.46 20.19
C ASP A 296 -27.62 -10.64 19.54
N GLN A 297 -27.99 -9.75 18.60
CA GLN A 297 -29.26 -9.84 17.86
C GLN A 297 -29.34 -11.13 17.04
N PHE A 298 -28.33 -11.42 16.22
CA PHE A 298 -28.31 -12.60 15.37
C PHE A 298 -28.15 -13.89 16.17
N TRP A 299 -27.40 -13.86 17.27
CA TRP A 299 -27.22 -15.00 18.15
C TRP A 299 -28.56 -15.39 18.75
N LYS A 300 -29.26 -14.45 19.38
CA LYS A 300 -30.59 -14.67 19.94
C LYS A 300 -31.60 -15.17 18.90
N TYR A 301 -31.53 -14.66 17.67
CA TYR A 301 -32.36 -15.16 16.57
C TYR A 301 -32.10 -16.66 16.29
N ARG A 302 -30.82 -17.04 16.21
CA ARG A 302 -30.40 -18.41 15.86
C ARG A 302 -30.59 -19.40 16.99
N THR A 303 -30.29 -19.04 18.23
CA THR A 303 -30.23 -19.94 19.39
C THR A 303 -31.44 -19.81 20.33
N GLY A 304 -32.17 -18.70 20.27
CA GLY A 304 -33.26 -18.38 21.20
C GLY A 304 -32.82 -17.86 22.57
N SER A 305 -31.52 -17.77 22.86
CA SER A 305 -30.99 -17.30 24.15
C SER A 305 -29.55 -16.77 24.05
N ASP A 306 -29.05 -16.13 25.10
CA ASP A 306 -27.66 -15.65 25.13
C ASP A 306 -26.66 -16.74 25.58
N ALA A 307 -27.15 -17.94 25.93
CA ALA A 307 -26.30 -19.05 26.35
C ALA A 307 -25.35 -19.50 25.24
N GLY A 308 -24.09 -19.79 25.59
CA GLY A 308 -23.05 -20.24 24.65
C GLY A 308 -22.39 -19.11 23.84
N ALA A 309 -22.91 -17.88 23.90
CA ALA A 309 -22.40 -16.75 23.12
C ALA A 309 -20.93 -16.42 23.46
N ALA A 310 -20.60 -16.40 24.76
CA ALA A 310 -19.25 -16.09 25.22
C ALA A 310 -18.26 -17.19 24.83
N GLU A 311 -18.64 -18.46 24.95
CA GLU A 311 -17.85 -19.60 24.54
C GLU A 311 -17.59 -19.61 23.02
N PHE A 312 -18.59 -19.22 22.23
CA PHE A 312 -18.46 -19.07 20.78
C PHE A 312 -17.43 -17.99 20.41
N VAL A 313 -17.46 -16.83 21.07
CA VAL A 313 -16.44 -15.78 20.86
C VAL A 313 -15.05 -16.24 21.29
N LYS A 314 -14.97 -16.91 22.44
CA LYS A 314 -13.71 -17.42 23.01
C LYS A 314 -12.96 -18.36 22.08
N ALA A 315 -13.68 -19.11 21.23
CA ALA A 315 -13.08 -20.01 20.24
C ALA A 315 -12.14 -19.29 19.25
N PHE A 316 -12.26 -17.97 19.09
CA PHE A 316 -11.47 -17.17 18.15
C PHE A 316 -10.36 -16.34 18.81
N GLU A 317 -10.25 -16.30 20.14
CA GLU A 317 -9.28 -15.45 20.86
C GLU A 317 -7.82 -15.85 20.57
N ALA A 318 -7.56 -17.16 20.51
CA ALA A 318 -6.21 -17.68 20.25
C ALA A 318 -5.82 -17.55 18.77
N ASP A 319 -6.71 -17.98 17.88
CA ASP A 319 -6.56 -17.81 16.44
C ASP A 319 -7.90 -17.49 15.76
N PRO A 320 -8.15 -16.22 15.38
CA PRO A 320 -9.40 -15.84 14.72
C PRO A 320 -9.53 -16.41 13.30
N THR A 321 -8.48 -17.00 12.72
CA THR A 321 -8.51 -17.57 11.37
C THR A 321 -9.04 -19.00 11.33
N VAL A 322 -9.25 -19.64 12.49
CA VAL A 322 -9.76 -21.02 12.55
C VAL A 322 -11.21 -21.10 12.05
N PRO A 323 -11.62 -22.27 11.53
CA PRO A 323 -13.04 -22.56 11.32
C PRO A 323 -13.81 -22.34 12.62
N GLY A 324 -14.93 -21.64 12.53
CA GLY A 324 -15.77 -21.39 13.70
C GLY A 324 -16.47 -22.67 14.18
N PRO A 325 -16.80 -22.77 15.48
CA PRO A 325 -17.72 -23.79 15.94
C PRO A 325 -19.08 -23.65 15.22
N THR A 326 -19.84 -24.73 15.16
CA THR A 326 -21.19 -24.68 14.57
C THR A 326 -22.08 -23.78 15.42
N VAL A 327 -22.82 -22.87 14.80
CA VAL A 327 -23.81 -22.03 15.49
C VAL A 327 -24.99 -22.93 15.90
N PRO A 328 -25.34 -23.00 17.20
CA PRO A 328 -26.51 -23.76 17.63
C PRO A 328 -27.77 -23.24 16.96
N ALA A 329 -28.62 -24.15 16.48
CA ALA A 329 -29.96 -23.80 16.03
C ALA A 329 -30.96 -24.04 17.16
N LYS A 330 -31.84 -23.07 17.41
CA LYS A 330 -33.01 -23.28 18.27
C LYS A 330 -33.85 -24.42 17.72
N ALA A 331 -34.38 -25.25 18.61
CA ALA A 331 -35.26 -26.34 18.22
C ALA A 331 -36.53 -25.77 17.55
N GLU A 332 -36.93 -26.34 16.41
CA GLU A 332 -38.23 -26.06 15.82
C GLU A 332 -39.30 -26.80 16.63
N THR A 333 -40.02 -26.08 17.48
CA THR A 333 -41.21 -26.62 18.15
C THR A 333 -42.41 -26.49 17.23
N SER A 334 -43.19 -27.57 17.09
CA SER A 334 -44.35 -27.67 16.17
C SER A 334 -45.40 -26.57 16.33
N ASP A 335 -45.44 -25.90 17.48
CA ASP A 335 -46.55 -25.03 17.88
C ASP A 335 -46.21 -23.54 17.76
N THR A 336 -45.04 -23.18 17.23
CA THR A 336 -44.66 -21.78 17.02
C THR A 336 -44.02 -21.62 15.64
N PRO A 337 -44.62 -20.83 14.74
CA PRO A 337 -44.00 -20.50 13.46
C PRO A 337 -42.56 -20.02 13.70
N ALA A 338 -41.61 -20.48 12.89
CA ALA A 338 -40.24 -20.01 12.97
C ALA A 338 -40.26 -18.48 12.99
N ALA A 339 -39.73 -17.88 14.07
CA ALA A 339 -39.69 -16.42 14.15
C ALA A 339 -39.04 -15.88 12.86
N GLY A 340 -39.71 -14.91 12.22
CA GLY A 340 -39.22 -14.32 10.99
C GLY A 340 -37.79 -13.80 11.16
N ALA A 341 -36.99 -13.90 10.11
CA ALA A 341 -35.65 -13.31 10.12
C ALA A 341 -35.75 -11.81 10.49
N PRO A 342 -34.88 -11.30 11.38
CA PRO A 342 -34.94 -9.92 11.79
C PRO A 342 -34.88 -9.00 10.57
N PRO A 343 -35.68 -7.93 10.49
CA PRO A 343 -35.59 -7.01 9.36
C PRO A 343 -34.15 -6.48 9.28
N ALA A 344 -33.58 -6.47 8.09
CA ALA A 344 -32.24 -5.94 7.91
C ALA A 344 -32.28 -4.42 8.14
N GLY A 345 -31.62 -3.96 9.22
CA GLY A 345 -31.40 -2.55 9.46
C GLY A 345 -30.43 -1.93 8.44
N SER A 346 -30.19 -0.62 8.56
CA SER A 346 -29.07 0.01 7.87
C SER A 346 -27.74 -0.50 8.46
N ALA A 347 -26.79 -0.83 7.60
CA ALA A 347 -25.42 -1.07 8.04
C ALA A 347 -24.84 0.26 8.54
N ASN A 348 -24.95 0.55 9.84
CA ASN A 348 -24.16 1.61 10.44
C ASN A 348 -22.73 1.10 10.47
N ALA A 349 -21.92 1.50 9.48
CA ALA A 349 -20.51 1.15 9.43
C ALA A 349 -19.75 2.08 10.39
N PRO A 350 -19.31 1.62 11.58
CA PRO A 350 -18.37 2.34 12.42
C PRO A 350 -17.14 2.78 11.61
N LYS A 351 -16.56 3.93 11.98
CA LYS A 351 -15.32 4.42 11.38
C LYS A 351 -14.22 3.37 11.59
N LEU A 352 -13.60 2.93 10.49
CA LEU A 352 -12.49 1.99 10.54
C LEU A 352 -11.30 2.61 11.28
N THR A 353 -10.58 1.78 12.01
CA THR A 353 -9.34 2.20 12.66
C THR A 353 -8.20 2.06 11.66
N THR A 354 -7.51 3.15 11.34
CA THR A 354 -6.41 3.12 10.38
C THR A 354 -5.08 3.26 11.14
N ALA A 355 -4.20 2.27 11.00
CA ALA A 355 -2.87 2.33 11.60
C ALA A 355 -1.90 3.08 10.67
N VAL A 356 -1.46 4.26 11.07
CA VAL A 356 -0.28 4.92 10.48
C VAL A 356 0.95 4.31 11.12
N SER A 357 1.58 3.34 10.47
CA SER A 357 2.86 2.83 10.98
C SER A 357 4.01 3.59 10.34
N ALA A 358 4.63 4.50 11.09
CA ALA A 358 5.92 5.12 10.73
C ALA A 358 7.11 4.15 10.88
N ASN A 359 6.90 2.96 11.45
CA ASN A 359 7.97 2.03 11.78
C ASN A 359 8.26 1.03 10.64
N SER A 360 9.00 1.53 9.66
CA SER A 360 10.07 0.77 9.01
C SER A 360 11.10 1.80 8.60
N SER A 361 12.28 1.69 9.21
CA SER A 361 13.56 2.30 8.85
C SER A 361 13.57 3.17 7.59
N THR A 362 14.21 4.33 7.72
CA THR A 362 14.82 5.11 6.64
C THR A 362 15.81 4.21 5.87
N GLY A 363 15.26 3.33 5.03
CA GLY A 363 15.98 2.56 4.02
C GLY A 363 16.53 3.55 3.02
N THR A 364 17.71 4.06 3.31
CA THR A 364 18.50 4.81 2.34
C THR A 364 18.83 3.81 1.25
N ALA A 365 18.09 3.85 0.13
CA ALA A 365 18.43 3.08 -1.05
C ALA A 365 19.90 3.39 -1.35
N SER A 366 20.78 2.40 -1.18
CA SER A 366 22.22 2.60 -1.28
C SER A 366 22.56 3.05 -2.69
N THR A 367 22.89 4.33 -2.85
CA THR A 367 23.62 4.79 -4.02
C THR A 367 25.06 4.34 -3.82
N GLU A 368 25.53 3.46 -4.71
CA GLU A 368 26.91 3.01 -4.76
C GLU A 368 27.86 4.21 -4.76
N LYS A 369 28.70 4.28 -3.72
CA LYS A 369 29.68 5.34 -3.53
C LYS A 369 30.93 4.98 -4.32
N ALA A 370 31.11 5.62 -5.48
CA ALA A 370 32.38 5.63 -6.18
C ALA A 370 33.49 6.21 -5.28
N GLY A 371 34.66 5.58 -5.32
CA GLY A 371 35.70 5.69 -4.31
C GLY A 371 36.37 7.07 -4.19
N GLY A 372 36.72 7.39 -2.94
CA GLY A 372 37.64 8.46 -2.58
C GLY A 372 38.39 8.06 -1.31
N LYS A 373 39.71 7.83 -1.47
CA LYS A 373 40.66 7.48 -0.39
C LYS A 373 40.54 8.45 0.79
N ALA A 374 40.32 7.92 1.99
CA ALA A 374 40.49 8.65 3.24
C ALA A 374 41.91 8.40 3.81
N ALA A 375 42.61 9.49 4.14
CA ALA A 375 43.85 9.52 4.91
C ALA A 375 43.57 9.31 6.43
N PRO A 376 44.56 8.90 7.24
CA PRO A 376 44.30 8.27 8.54
C PRO A 376 44.01 9.29 9.66
N ALA A 377 43.01 8.96 10.49
CA ALA A 377 42.71 9.66 11.73
C ALA A 377 43.74 9.32 12.82
N LYS A 378 44.31 10.37 13.43
CA LYS A 378 45.14 10.27 14.64
C LYS A 378 44.26 9.85 15.82
N GLY A 379 44.62 8.73 16.45
CA GLY A 379 44.05 8.28 17.71
C GLY A 379 44.43 9.19 18.88
N LYS A 380 43.49 9.34 19.82
CA LYS A 380 43.79 9.66 21.22
C LYS A 380 43.24 8.56 22.10
N ALA A 381 44.15 7.97 22.85
CA ALA A 381 43.94 6.90 23.79
C ALA A 381 43.22 7.37 25.07
N ALA A 382 42.39 6.48 25.61
CA ALA A 382 42.15 6.32 27.04
C ALA A 382 42.12 4.79 27.26
N PRO A 383 42.75 4.22 28.31
CA PRO A 383 42.18 4.37 29.65
C PRO A 383 43.19 4.33 30.82
N ALA A 384 42.79 4.81 31.99
CA ALA A 384 43.38 4.34 33.25
C ALA A 384 42.31 4.21 34.34
N LYS A 385 41.98 2.95 34.64
CA LYS A 385 41.25 2.52 35.83
C LYS A 385 42.07 2.86 37.08
N ARG A 386 41.42 3.39 38.13
CA ARG A 386 41.91 3.28 39.51
C ARG A 386 40.90 2.51 40.35
N LYS A 387 41.44 1.50 41.05
CA LYS A 387 40.79 0.58 41.98
C LYS A 387 40.41 1.25 43.31
N PRO A 388 39.54 0.64 44.11
CA PRO A 388 39.08 1.14 45.40
C PRO A 388 40.09 0.84 46.52
N ARG A 389 40.01 1.60 47.62
CA ARG A 389 40.54 1.17 48.93
C ARG A 389 39.83 1.88 50.09
N ARG A 390 39.28 1.02 50.96
CA ARG A 390 38.79 1.16 52.34
C ARG A 390 37.50 1.92 52.56
#